data_AF-A0A227IZK0-F1
#
_entry.id   AF-A0A227IZK0-F1
#
_cell.length_a   1.000
_cell.length_b   1.000
_cell.length_c   1.000
_cell.angle_alpha   90.00
_cell.angle_beta   90.00
_cell.angle_gamma   90.00
#
_symmetry.space_group_name_H-M   'P 1'
#
loop_
_entity.id
_entity.type
_entity.pdbx_description
1 polymer ?
#
loop_
_entity_poly.entity_id
_entity_poly.type
_entity_poly.pdbx_seq_one_letter_code
_entity_poly.pdbx_strand_id
1 'polypeptide(L)'
;EIQKDLGSDIVMIFDECTPYPATHNEAKKSMEMSLRWAQRSRDHFDKLENPNNLFGIVQGGVYEDLRDVSVKGLTEIGFDGYAVGGLAVG
;
A
#
# COMPACT_ATOMS: atom_id res chain seq x y z
N GLU A 1 -9.43 0.30 -11.59
CA GLU A 1 -10.26 -0.28 -12.67
C GLU A 1 -10.63 -1.74 -12.39
N ILE A 2 -9.74 -2.71 -12.60
CA ILE A 2 -10.03 -4.16 -12.47
C ILE A 2 -10.83 -4.53 -11.19
N GLN A 3 -10.37 -4.13 -10.00
CA GLN A 3 -11.06 -4.47 -8.75
C GLN A 3 -12.48 -3.87 -8.64
N LYS A 4 -12.74 -2.73 -9.29
CA LYS A 4 -14.09 -2.15 -9.39
C LYS A 4 -14.97 -3.00 -10.31
N ASP A 5 -14.44 -3.40 -11.47
CA ASP A 5 -15.18 -4.21 -12.44
C ASP A 5 -15.52 -5.59 -11.89
N LEU A 6 -14.66 -6.14 -11.04
CA LEU A 6 -14.90 -7.37 -10.28
C LEU A 6 -15.90 -7.20 -9.12
N GLY A 7 -16.30 -5.97 -8.79
CA GLY A 7 -17.24 -5.69 -7.70
C GLY A 7 -16.66 -5.92 -6.30
N SER A 8 -15.35 -5.70 -6.09
CA SER A 8 -14.72 -5.94 -4.79
C SER A 8 -15.22 -4.96 -3.72
N ASP A 9 -15.76 -5.47 -2.61
CA ASP A 9 -16.24 -4.67 -1.47
C ASP A 9 -15.10 -3.97 -0.70
N ILE A 10 -13.90 -4.58 -0.74
CA ILE A 10 -12.66 -4.01 -0.20
C ILE A 10 -11.63 -4.07 -1.32
N VAL A 11 -11.18 -2.90 -1.76
CA VAL A 11 -10.14 -2.72 -2.76
C VAL A 11 -8.81 -2.54 -2.04
N MET A 12 -7.78 -3.21 -2.53
CA MET A 12 -6.41 -3.02 -2.05
C MET A 12 -5.69 -2.05 -2.98
N ILE A 13 -4.90 -1.12 -2.42
CA ILE A 13 -3.99 -0.32 -3.24
C ILE A 13 -3.00 -1.20 -4.00
N PHE A 14 -2.45 -0.68 -5.09
CA PHE A 14 -1.34 -1.34 -5.76
C PHE A 14 -0.05 -1.10 -4.97
N ASP A 15 0.71 -2.15 -4.69
CA ASP A 15 1.96 -2.09 -3.94
C ASP A 15 3.07 -2.95 -4.60
N GLU A 16 4.30 -2.78 -4.12
CA GLU A 16 5.41 -3.66 -4.46
C GLU A 16 5.74 -4.55 -3.26
N CYS A 17 5.77 -5.86 -3.48
CA CYS A 17 6.25 -6.80 -2.49
C CYS A 17 7.78 -6.75 -2.43
N THR A 18 8.33 -6.20 -1.35
CA THR A 18 9.77 -6.25 -1.09
C THR A 18 10.19 -7.72 -0.89
N PRO A 19 11.19 -8.23 -1.63
CA PRO A 19 11.69 -9.59 -1.44
C PRO A 19 12.28 -9.78 -0.03
N TYR A 20 12.31 -11.03 0.45
CA TYR A 20 12.94 -11.37 1.72
C TYR A 20 14.01 -12.46 1.51
N PRO A 21 15.26 -12.27 2.01
CA PRO A 21 15.77 -11.08 2.69
C PRO A 21 16.03 -9.90 1.72
N ALA A 22 15.87 -8.67 2.22
CA ALA A 22 16.24 -7.43 1.52
C ALA A 22 17.09 -6.52 2.41
N THR A 23 18.03 -5.82 1.80
CA THR A 23 18.79 -4.76 2.47
C THR A 23 17.86 -3.61 2.83
N HIS A 24 18.26 -2.79 3.81
CA HIS A 24 17.51 -1.59 4.22
C HIS A 24 17.23 -0.66 3.03
N ASN A 25 18.21 -0.44 2.15
CA ASN A 25 18.05 0.41 0.97
C ASN A 25 17.07 -0.17 -0.05
N GLU A 26 17.07 -1.49 -0.26
CA GLU A 26 16.11 -2.15 -1.16
C GLU A 26 14.69 -2.05 -0.60
N ALA A 27 14.52 -2.33 0.70
CA ALA A 27 13.24 -2.19 1.39
C ALA A 27 12.73 -0.74 1.36
N LYS A 28 13.62 0.24 1.56
CA LYS A 28 13.29 1.67 1.49
C LYS A 28 12.79 2.06 0.11
N LYS A 29 13.52 1.68 -0.95
CA LYS A 29 13.15 2.01 -2.33
C LYS A 29 11.80 1.39 -2.71
N SER A 30 11.57 0.14 -2.30
CA SER A 30 10.32 -0.59 -2.54
C SER A 30 9.14 0.04 -1.80
N MET A 31 9.33 0.38 -0.51
CA MET A 31 8.34 1.07 0.31
C MET A 31 7.99 2.46 -0.26
N GLU A 32 8.98 3.26 -0.65
CA GLU A 32 8.75 4.58 -1.26
C GLU A 32 7.99 4.47 -2.59
N MET A 33 8.23 3.42 -3.38
CA MET A 33 7.47 3.17 -4.59
C MET A 33 6.02 2.79 -4.29
N SER A 34 5.81 1.93 -3.30
CA SER A 34 4.48 1.56 -2.82
C SER A 34 3.70 2.77 -2.33
N LEU A 35 4.32 3.73 -1.63
CA LEU A 35 3.67 5.00 -1.24
C LEU A 35 3.25 5.85 -2.45
N ARG A 36 4.10 5.97 -3.47
CA ARG A 36 3.72 6.68 -4.71
C ARG A 36 2.56 5.99 -5.43
N TRP A 37 2.50 4.67 -5.38
CA TRP A 37 1.37 3.91 -5.95
C TRP A 37 0.11 4.02 -5.08
N ALA A 38 0.24 4.08 -3.76
CA ALA A 38 -0.86 4.32 -2.83
C ALA A 38 -1.61 5.61 -3.17
N GLN A 39 -0.88 6.71 -3.39
CA GLN A 39 -1.50 7.99 -3.80
C GLN A 39 -2.24 7.84 -5.13
N ARG A 40 -1.61 7.22 -6.13
CA ARG A 40 -2.24 7.00 -7.45
C ARG A 40 -3.47 6.10 -7.35
N SER A 41 -3.44 5.11 -6.47
CA SER A 41 -4.59 4.22 -6.20
C SER A 41 -5.74 4.99 -5.56
N ARG A 42 -5.46 5.85 -4.57
CA ARG A 42 -6.45 6.73 -3.95
C ARG A 42 -7.10 7.66 -4.98
N ASP A 43 -6.29 8.41 -5.72
CA ASP A 43 -6.77 9.35 -6.75
C ASP A 43 -7.66 8.66 -7.79
N HIS A 44 -7.25 7.47 -8.23
CA HIS A 44 -8.00 6.72 -9.22
C HIS A 44 -9.27 6.09 -8.66
N PHE A 45 -9.25 5.61 -7.42
CA PHE A 45 -10.44 5.11 -6.74
C PHE A 45 -11.50 6.22 -6.62
N ASP A 46 -11.08 7.41 -6.19
CA ASP A 46 -11.96 8.57 -6.04
C ASP A 46 -12.51 9.03 -7.39
N LYS A 47 -11.66 9.09 -8.42
CA LYS A 47 -12.09 9.40 -9.80
C LYS A 47 -13.14 8.43 -10.32
N LEU A 48 -13.09 7.17 -9.91
CA LEU A 48 -14.07 6.17 -10.31
C LEU A 48 -15.37 6.27 -9.49
N GLU A 49 -15.46 7.13 -8.49
CA GLU A 49 -16.62 7.24 -7.58
C GLU A 49 -17.02 5.85 -7.03
N ASN A 50 -16.03 5.03 -6.67
CA ASN A 50 -16.29 3.69 -6.19
C ASN A 50 -16.89 3.76 -4.77
N PRO A 51 -18.09 3.19 -4.52
CA PRO A 51 -18.77 3.29 -3.22
C PRO A 51 -18.19 2.36 -2.14
N ASN A 52 -17.25 1.50 -2.51
CA ASN A 52 -16.68 0.48 -1.63
C ASN A 52 -15.54 1.04 -0.77
N ASN A 53 -14.79 0.18 -0.08
CA ASN A 53 -13.68 0.60 0.77
C ASN A 53 -12.34 0.45 0.04
N LEU A 54 -11.36 1.31 0.34
CA LEU A 54 -9.99 1.22 -0.15
C LEU A 54 -9.00 1.11 1.02
N PHE A 55 -8.18 0.06 1.01
CA PHE A 55 -7.19 -0.22 2.05
C PHE A 55 -5.77 0.11 1.58
N GLY A 56 -5.05 0.87 2.40
CA GLY A 56 -3.60 1.09 2.26
C GLY A 56 -2.80 -0.13 2.75
N ILE A 57 -1.59 -0.32 2.22
CA ILE A 57 -0.71 -1.44 2.60
C ILE A 57 0.60 -0.87 3.13
N VAL A 58 0.84 -1.07 4.43
CA VAL A 58 2.10 -0.69 5.10
C VAL A 58 3.21 -1.62 4.61
N GLN A 59 4.28 -1.04 4.07
CA GLN A 59 5.51 -1.72 3.64
C GLN A 59 6.70 -1.27 4.50
N GLY A 60 7.90 -1.78 4.21
CA GLY A 60 9.13 -1.47 4.98
C GLY A 60 9.88 -2.71 5.46
N GLY A 61 9.44 -3.91 5.09
CA GLY A 61 10.08 -5.17 5.50
C GLY A 61 10.09 -5.35 7.01
N VAL A 62 11.25 -5.71 7.56
CA VAL A 62 11.49 -5.88 9.00
C VAL A 62 12.05 -4.62 9.67
N TYR A 63 12.19 -3.52 8.95
CA TYR A 63 12.81 -2.29 9.44
C TYR A 63 11.75 -1.34 10.01
N GLU A 64 11.80 -1.11 11.33
CA GLU A 64 10.83 -0.29 12.06
C GLU A 64 10.78 1.16 11.56
N ASP A 65 11.94 1.77 11.28
CA ASP A 65 12.03 3.13 10.77
C ASP A 65 11.34 3.30 9.40
N LEU A 66 11.41 2.27 8.54
CA LEU A 66 10.71 2.27 7.26
C LEU A 66 9.22 2.05 7.41
N ARG A 67 8.80 1.23 8.39
CA ARG A 67 7.39 1.02 8.73
C ARG A 67 6.76 2.33 9.21
N ASP A 68 7.46 3.11 10.04
CA ASP A 68 7.00 4.42 10.51
C ASP A 68 6.77 5.40 9.36
N VAL A 69 7.72 5.46 8.41
CA VAL A 69 7.58 6.29 7.20
C VAL A 69 6.38 5.85 6.36
N SER A 70 6.20 4.54 6.19
CA SER A 70 5.08 3.98 5.44
C SER A 70 3.73 4.30 6.09
N VAL A 71 3.60 4.08 7.40
CA VAL A 71 2.38 4.39 8.16
C VAL A 71 2.05 5.88 8.04
N LYS A 72 3.03 6.75 8.31
CA LYS A 72 2.82 8.20 8.21
C LYS A 72 2.31 8.61 6.84
N GLY A 73 2.98 8.18 5.78
CA GLY A 73 2.57 8.50 4.41
C GLY A 73 1.16 7.99 4.08
N LEU A 74 0.81 6.77 4.45
CA LEU A 74 -0.53 6.22 4.20
C LEU A 74 -1.62 6.94 5.01
N THR A 75 -1.32 7.36 6.25
CA THR A 75 -2.27 8.12 7.06
C THR A 75 -2.50 9.54 6.56
N GLU A 76 -1.47 10.17 5.97
CA GLU A 76 -1.61 11.48 5.31
C GLU A 76 -2.47 11.41 4.04
N ILE A 77 -2.39 10.30 3.29
CA ILE A 77 -3.22 10.07 2.10
C ILE A 77 -4.69 9.78 2.48
N GLY A 78 -4.90 8.96 3.51
CA GLY A 78 -6.23 8.58 3.99
C GLY A 78 -6.82 7.35 3.30
N PHE A 79 -7.13 6.32 4.10
CA PHE A 79 -7.71 5.05 3.64
C PHE A 79 -8.75 4.54 4.65
N ASP A 80 -9.64 3.66 4.20
CA ASP A 80 -10.71 3.09 5.02
C ASP A 80 -10.19 1.96 5.94
N GLY A 81 -8.99 1.44 5.63
CA GLY A 81 -8.29 0.47 6.44
C GLY A 81 -6.80 0.39 6.06
N TYR A 82 -6.02 -0.24 6.94
CA TYR A 82 -4.58 -0.36 6.81
C TYR A 82 -4.15 -1.82 7.00
N ALA A 83 -3.62 -2.43 5.94
CA ALA A 83 -3.03 -3.77 5.98
C ALA A 83 -1.52 -3.70 6.26
N VAL A 84 -0.97 -4.78 6.83
CA VAL A 84 0.47 -4.93 7.06
C VAL A 84 1.03 -5.91 6.01
N GLY A 85 1.69 -5.37 4.99
CA GLY A 85 2.28 -6.14 3.89
C GLY A 85 3.68 -6.69 4.20
N GLY A 86 4.13 -7.64 3.39
CA GLY A 86 5.52 -8.13 3.40
C GLY A 86 5.92 -9.01 4.60
N LEU A 87 4.96 -9.58 5.33
CA LEU A 87 5.22 -10.44 6.51
C LEU A 87 4.91 -11.94 6.28
N ALA A 88 4.20 -12.28 5.20
CA ALA A 88 3.84 -13.66 4.85
C ALA A 88 4.47 -14.06 3.51
N VAL A 89 5.72 -13.66 3.28
CA VAL A 89 6.56 -14.14 2.18
C VAL A 89 7.25 -15.41 2.66
N GLY A 90 6.67 -16.55 2.29
CA GLY A 90 7.23 -17.90 2.53
C GLY A 90 8.34 -18.26 1.56
#